data_AF-V5IH43-F1
#
_entry.id   AF-V5IH43-F1
#
_cell.length_a   1.000
_cell.length_b   1.000
_cell.length_c   1.000
_cell.angle_alpha   90.00
_cell.angle_beta   90.00
_cell.angle_gamma   90.00
#
_symmetry.space_group_name_H-M   'P 1'
#
loop_
_entity.id
_entity.type
_entity.pdbx_description
1 polymer ?
#
loop_
_entity_poly.entity_id
_entity_poly.type
_entity_poly.pdbx_seq_one_letter_code
_entity_poly.pdbx_strand_id
1 'polypeptide(L)'
;LYTTCLHEPLDDVEWLSPGMPAHDKFSAIVTSKRLLKDLRQLSPDTQTFSLESFHNVLNGFAPKSTAFSSEGMLARTRLAALHFNENADREQAITKDGDHQWKIKTPKARKGHHVVCPVKTEVTHGYVQELMAVAVGMCGSSTFREKFQATRTPPKPNMSDRSERPSKKDLIDSRVSRFAKAKPQIV
;
A
#
# COMPACT_ATOMS: atom_id res chain seq x y z
N LEU A 1 -12.34 3.57 -9.97
CA LEU A 1 -13.66 3.28 -9.37
C LEU A 1 -14.70 3.59 -10.43
N TYR A 2 -15.31 2.57 -11.02
CA TYR A 2 -16.34 2.76 -12.03
C TYR A 2 -17.66 3.08 -11.32
N THR A 3 -18.15 4.31 -11.49
CA THR A 3 -19.41 4.79 -10.90
C THR A 3 -20.60 4.62 -11.83
N THR A 4 -20.35 4.20 -13.07
CA THR A 4 -21.36 3.99 -14.12
C THR A 4 -21.03 2.73 -14.89
N CYS A 5 -22.05 2.00 -15.31
CA CYS A 5 -21.89 0.87 -16.20
C CYS A 5 -21.57 1.36 -17.63
N LEU A 6 -20.78 0.57 -18.38
CA LEU A 6 -20.36 0.86 -19.76
C LEU A 6 -21.42 0.51 -20.82
N HIS A 7 -22.61 0.09 -20.41
CA HIS A 7 -23.69 -0.21 -21.34
C HIS A 7 -24.44 1.08 -21.72
N GLU A 8 -24.96 1.13 -22.95
CA GLU A 8 -25.92 2.13 -23.39
C GLU A 8 -27.21 2.07 -22.55
N PRO A 9 -28.11 3.07 -22.63
CA PRO A 9 -29.40 3.00 -21.95
C PRO A 9 -30.09 1.67 -22.29
N LEU A 10 -30.34 0.86 -21.27
CA LEU A 10 -31.05 -0.40 -21.45
C LEU A 10 -32.50 -0.02 -21.76
N ASP A 11 -33.03 -0.55 -22.87
CA ASP A 11 -34.45 -0.46 -23.15
C ASP A 11 -35.23 -1.13 -22.01
N ASP A 12 -36.41 -0.58 -21.69
CA ASP A 12 -37.29 -1.01 -20.58
C ASP A 12 -38.04 -2.30 -20.93
N VAL A 13 -37.28 -3.31 -21.37
CA VAL A 13 -37.79 -4.60 -21.78
C VAL A 13 -37.71 -5.52 -20.56
N GLU A 14 -38.85 -6.02 -20.10
CA GLU A 14 -38.88 -7.12 -19.13
C GLU A 14 -38.53 -8.43 -19.85
N TRP A 15 -37.24 -8.77 -19.91
CA TRP A 15 -36.78 -10.00 -20.58
C TRP A 15 -37.25 -11.27 -19.85
N LEU A 16 -37.55 -11.17 -18.55
CA LEU A 16 -38.01 -12.26 -17.69
C LEU A 16 -39.09 -11.72 -16.74
N SER A 17 -40.35 -11.99 -17.06
CA SER A 17 -41.47 -11.56 -16.21
C SER A 17 -41.49 -12.33 -14.87
N PRO A 18 -41.79 -11.65 -13.76
CA PRO A 18 -41.94 -12.30 -12.45
C PRO A 18 -42.97 -13.43 -12.47
N GLY A 19 -42.66 -14.55 -11.82
CA GLY A 19 -43.52 -15.73 -11.75
C GLY A 19 -43.34 -16.73 -12.90
N MET A 20 -42.48 -16.45 -13.88
CA MET A 20 -42.02 -17.47 -14.81
C MET A 20 -41.00 -18.41 -14.15
N PRO A 21 -41.01 -19.72 -14.42
CA PRO A 21 -40.03 -20.65 -13.88
C PRO A 21 -38.57 -20.28 -14.17
N ALA A 22 -38.32 -19.60 -15.30
CA ALA A 22 -37.01 -19.09 -15.67
C ALA A 22 -36.59 -17.89 -14.81
N HIS A 23 -37.52 -16.97 -14.53
CA HIS A 23 -37.29 -15.82 -13.64
C HIS A 23 -36.98 -16.29 -12.23
N ASP A 24 -37.75 -17.24 -11.69
CA ASP A 24 -37.58 -17.70 -10.32
C ASP A 24 -36.26 -18.45 -10.13
N LYS A 25 -35.85 -19.25 -11.12
CA LYS A 25 -34.52 -19.89 -11.13
C LYS A 25 -33.40 -18.87 -11.21
N PHE A 26 -33.53 -17.88 -12.09
CA PHE A 26 -32.55 -16.80 -12.20
C PHE A 26 -32.41 -16.04 -10.88
N SER A 27 -33.54 -15.61 -10.31
CA SER A 27 -33.62 -14.91 -9.01
C SER A 27 -32.97 -15.75 -7.90
N ALA A 28 -33.27 -17.05 -7.82
CA ALA A 28 -32.68 -17.94 -6.84
C ALA A 28 -31.15 -18.07 -6.97
N ILE A 29 -30.61 -18.05 -8.19
CA ILE A 29 -29.16 -18.11 -8.46
C ILE A 29 -28.50 -16.80 -8.06
N VAL A 30 -29.01 -15.65 -8.55
CA VAL A 30 -28.39 -14.33 -8.33
C VAL A 30 -28.51 -13.86 -6.87
N THR A 31 -29.55 -14.29 -6.15
CA THR A 31 -29.74 -13.99 -4.72
C THR A 31 -29.18 -15.06 -3.79
N SER A 32 -28.55 -16.11 -4.33
CA SER A 32 -28.05 -17.21 -3.50
C SER A 32 -27.02 -16.71 -2.48
N LYS A 33 -27.16 -17.17 -1.22
CA LYS A 33 -26.27 -16.76 -0.11
C LYS A 33 -24.80 -17.00 -0.41
N ARG A 34 -24.50 -18.07 -1.18
CA ARG A 34 -23.14 -18.41 -1.60
C ARG A 34 -22.60 -17.41 -2.61
N LEU A 35 -23.34 -17.13 -3.68
CA LEU A 35 -22.94 -16.12 -4.65
C LEU A 35 -22.78 -14.74 -3.98
N LEU A 36 -23.73 -14.31 -3.15
CA LEU A 36 -23.62 -13.03 -2.44
C LEU A 36 -22.44 -12.98 -1.44
N LYS A 37 -22.04 -14.12 -0.87
CA LYS A 37 -20.84 -14.21 -0.03
C LYS A 37 -19.58 -14.12 -0.89
N ASP A 38 -19.54 -14.83 -2.00
CA ASP A 38 -18.40 -14.88 -2.91
C ASP A 38 -18.23 -13.52 -3.61
N LEU A 39 -19.31 -12.86 -4.06
CA LEU A 39 -19.32 -11.50 -4.59
C LEU A 39 -18.80 -10.47 -3.57
N ARG A 40 -19.06 -10.66 -2.27
CA ARG A 40 -18.48 -9.81 -1.21
C ARG A 40 -17.00 -10.08 -0.97
N GLN A 41 -16.52 -11.25 -1.37
CA GLN A 41 -15.10 -11.63 -1.31
C GLN A 41 -14.38 -11.38 -2.64
N LEU A 42 -15.11 -11.09 -3.73
CA LEU A 42 -14.54 -10.47 -4.90
C LEU A 42 -14.05 -9.10 -4.46
N SER A 43 -12.75 -9.04 -4.19
CA SER A 43 -12.03 -7.77 -4.12
C SER A 43 -12.43 -6.95 -5.35
N PRO A 44 -12.76 -5.65 -5.22
CA PRO A 44 -12.80 -4.81 -6.40
C PRO A 44 -11.46 -4.96 -7.15
N ASP A 45 -11.50 -4.82 -8.47
CA ASP A 45 -10.40 -4.98 -9.45
C ASP A 45 -9.05 -4.31 -9.12
N THR A 46 -8.93 -3.61 -8.00
CA THR A 46 -7.65 -3.15 -7.46
C THR A 46 -6.88 -4.34 -6.91
N GLN A 47 -6.18 -5.03 -7.79
CA GLN A 47 -5.10 -5.96 -7.42
C GLN A 47 -4.15 -5.23 -6.47
N THR A 48 -4.11 -5.63 -5.19
CA THR A 48 -3.28 -4.98 -4.15
C THR A 48 -1.80 -5.23 -4.36
N PHE A 49 -1.42 -6.08 -5.31
CA PHE A 49 -0.04 -6.47 -5.61
C PHE A 49 0.89 -5.26 -5.79
N SER A 50 0.46 -4.24 -6.54
CA SER A 50 1.27 -3.04 -6.76
C SER A 50 1.45 -2.23 -5.47
N LEU A 51 0.38 -2.07 -4.69
CA LEU A 51 0.41 -1.38 -3.39
C LEU A 51 1.29 -2.13 -2.37
N GLU A 52 1.17 -3.45 -2.30
CA GLU A 52 1.99 -4.31 -1.44
C GLU A 52 3.47 -4.25 -1.84
N SER A 53 3.75 -4.27 -3.15
CA SER A 53 5.10 -4.12 -3.69
C SER A 53 5.70 -2.77 -3.33
N PHE A 54 4.93 -1.68 -3.47
CA PHE A 54 5.36 -0.34 -3.05
C PHE A 54 5.62 -0.28 -1.54
N HIS A 55 4.75 -0.85 -0.71
CA HIS A 55 4.99 -0.91 0.73
C HIS A 55 6.27 -1.68 1.10
N ASN A 56 6.60 -2.74 0.36
CA ASN A 56 7.85 -3.45 0.56
C ASN A 56 9.07 -2.58 0.22
N VAL A 57 9.01 -1.82 -0.89
CA VAL A 57 10.04 -0.83 -1.24
C VAL A 57 10.16 0.23 -0.14
N LEU A 58 9.03 0.80 0.29
CA LEU A 58 9.00 1.83 1.33
C LEU A 58 9.64 1.36 2.63
N ASN A 59 9.41 0.10 3.04
CA ASN A 59 10.04 -0.47 4.24
C ASN A 59 11.58 -0.52 4.14
N GLY A 60 12.13 -0.66 2.93
CA GLY A 60 13.58 -0.62 2.71
C GLY A 60 14.17 0.79 2.88
N PHE A 61 13.46 1.82 2.41
CA PHE A 61 13.92 3.22 2.50
C PHE A 61 13.63 3.87 3.85
N ALA A 62 12.49 3.54 4.46
CA ALA A 62 11.97 4.13 5.69
C ALA A 62 11.47 3.03 6.66
N PRO A 63 12.38 2.17 7.18
CA PRO A 63 12.00 1.09 8.09
C PRO A 63 11.39 1.65 9.39
N LYS A 64 10.31 1.02 9.86
CA LYS A 64 9.64 1.40 11.11
C LYS A 64 10.51 1.25 12.36
N SER A 65 11.53 0.39 12.29
CA SER A 65 12.50 0.16 13.37
C SER A 65 13.48 1.32 13.57
N THR A 66 13.50 2.30 12.66
CA THR A 66 14.43 3.43 12.72
C THR A 66 13.65 4.73 12.84
N ALA A 67 14.03 5.55 13.83
CA ALA A 67 13.46 6.88 13.99
C ALA A 67 14.09 7.85 12.98
N PHE A 68 13.25 8.61 12.27
CA PHE A 68 13.68 9.67 11.36
C PHE A 68 13.04 11.00 11.77
N SER A 69 13.71 12.10 11.46
CA SER A 69 13.08 13.43 11.53
C SER A 69 11.92 13.52 10.53
N SER A 70 11.00 14.46 10.73
CA SER A 70 9.88 14.67 9.79
C SER A 70 10.36 14.91 8.35
N GLU A 71 11.37 15.76 8.17
CA GLU A 71 12.01 16.01 6.87
C GLU A 71 12.68 14.76 6.31
N GLY A 72 13.39 13.99 7.15
CA GLY A 72 14.06 12.76 6.75
C GLY A 72 13.08 11.68 6.31
N MET A 73 11.93 11.57 6.99
CA MET A 73 10.84 10.67 6.61
C MET A 73 10.24 11.10 5.27
N LEU A 74 9.96 12.39 5.08
CA LEU A 74 9.44 12.93 3.82
C LEU A 74 10.39 12.65 2.64
N ALA A 75 11.69 12.91 2.82
CA ALA A 75 12.70 12.67 1.80
C ALA A 75 12.80 11.18 1.44
N ARG A 76 12.85 10.28 2.45
CA ARG A 76 12.92 8.83 2.23
C ARG A 76 11.67 8.27 1.55
N THR A 77 10.49 8.72 1.92
CA THR A 77 9.24 8.32 1.25
C THR A 77 9.21 8.77 -0.20
N ARG A 78 9.70 9.98 -0.50
CA ARG A 78 9.84 10.46 -1.89
C ARG A 78 10.85 9.64 -2.69
N LEU A 79 12.01 9.30 -2.09
CA LEU A 79 13.00 8.42 -2.71
C LEU A 79 12.43 7.03 -3.00
N ALA A 80 11.64 6.47 -2.07
CA ALA A 80 10.96 5.19 -2.28
C ALA A 80 9.97 5.25 -3.45
N ALA A 81 9.23 6.35 -3.59
CA ALA A 81 8.31 6.57 -4.71
C ALA A 81 9.05 6.69 -6.05
N LEU A 82 10.14 7.45 -6.11
CA LEU A 82 10.98 7.55 -7.31
C LEU A 82 11.56 6.19 -7.70
N HIS A 83 12.10 5.45 -6.73
CA HIS A 83 12.62 4.11 -6.94
C HIS A 83 11.55 3.16 -7.47
N PHE A 84 10.34 3.20 -6.90
CA PHE A 84 9.23 2.38 -7.32
C PHE A 84 8.78 2.73 -8.74
N ASN A 85 8.62 4.02 -9.06
CA ASN A 85 8.21 4.46 -10.39
C ASN A 85 9.20 4.03 -11.47
N GLU A 86 10.51 4.08 -11.19
CA GLU A 86 11.52 3.62 -12.14
C GLU A 86 11.52 2.09 -12.32
N ASN A 87 11.19 1.33 -11.27
CA ASN A 87 11.42 -0.12 -11.23
C ASN A 87 10.17 -1.01 -11.22
N ALA A 88 8.96 -0.45 -11.14
CA ALA A 88 7.70 -1.20 -11.04
C ALA A 88 7.43 -2.02 -12.31
N ASP A 89 7.60 -1.40 -13.48
CA ASP A 89 7.23 -1.94 -14.78
C ASP A 89 8.40 -2.52 -15.57
N ARG A 90 9.49 -2.90 -14.86
CA ARG A 90 10.63 -3.59 -15.47
C ARG A 90 10.20 -4.81 -16.27
N GLU A 91 10.68 -4.86 -17.50
CA GLU A 91 10.47 -5.95 -18.45
C GLU A 91 11.11 -7.26 -17.96
N GLN A 92 10.72 -8.37 -18.59
CA GLN A 92 11.35 -9.66 -18.35
C GLN A 92 12.77 -9.68 -18.94
N ALA A 93 13.74 -10.13 -18.17
CA ALA A 93 15.11 -10.28 -18.61
C ALA A 93 15.20 -11.30 -19.75
N ILE A 94 16.11 -11.04 -20.69
CA ILE A 94 16.38 -11.89 -21.85
C ILE A 94 17.78 -12.49 -21.69
N THR A 95 17.98 -13.75 -22.07
CA THR A 95 19.32 -14.38 -22.15
C THR A 95 20.11 -13.86 -23.34
N LYS A 96 21.40 -14.18 -23.39
CA LYS A 96 22.26 -13.85 -24.54
C LYS A 96 21.75 -14.45 -25.86
N ASP A 97 21.04 -15.57 -25.77
CA ASP A 97 20.47 -16.30 -26.90
C ASP A 97 19.12 -15.74 -27.36
N GLY A 98 18.57 -14.73 -26.68
CA GLY A 98 17.30 -14.08 -27.04
C GLY A 98 16.06 -14.63 -26.33
N ASP A 99 16.20 -15.62 -25.44
CA ASP A 99 15.07 -16.23 -24.74
C ASP A 99 14.71 -15.50 -23.43
N HIS A 100 13.44 -15.56 -23.05
CA HIS A 100 12.97 -15.02 -21.78
C HIS A 100 13.52 -15.80 -20.57
N GLN A 101 14.02 -15.07 -19.56
CA GLN A 101 14.53 -15.67 -18.34
C GLN A 101 13.42 -16.01 -17.34
N TRP A 102 13.52 -17.20 -16.76
CA TRP A 102 12.54 -17.75 -15.85
C TRP A 102 13.20 -18.29 -14.57
N LYS A 103 12.48 -18.21 -13.45
CA LYS A 103 12.91 -18.74 -12.16
C LYS A 103 11.85 -19.67 -11.59
N ILE A 104 12.28 -20.88 -11.20
CA ILE A 104 11.43 -21.84 -10.50
C ILE A 104 11.25 -21.38 -9.05
N LYS A 105 9.99 -21.29 -8.60
CA LYS A 105 9.61 -21.08 -7.20
C LYS A 105 8.81 -22.28 -6.73
N THR A 106 8.97 -22.62 -5.45
CA THR A 106 8.20 -23.70 -4.79
C THR A 106 7.41 -23.08 -3.65
N PRO A 107 6.19 -22.56 -3.91
CA PRO A 107 5.40 -21.91 -2.86
C PRO A 107 4.97 -22.92 -1.80
N LYS A 108 5.21 -22.62 -0.52
CA LYS A 108 4.77 -23.48 0.59
C LYS A 108 3.27 -23.81 0.53
N ALA A 109 2.44 -22.83 0.12
CA ALA A 109 1.00 -22.98 -0.02
C ALA A 109 0.58 -24.04 -1.04
N ARG A 110 1.43 -24.35 -2.03
CA ARG A 110 1.14 -25.34 -3.08
C ARG A 110 1.72 -26.74 -2.80
N LYS A 111 2.08 -27.04 -1.54
CA LYS A 111 2.43 -28.39 -1.07
C LYS A 111 3.39 -29.16 -2.01
N GLY A 112 4.48 -28.51 -2.42
CA GLY A 112 5.52 -29.13 -3.24
C GLY A 112 5.39 -28.94 -4.76
N HIS A 113 4.31 -28.32 -5.26
CA HIS A 113 4.24 -27.98 -6.68
C HIS A 113 5.18 -26.83 -7.03
N HIS A 114 5.90 -27.00 -8.14
CA HIS A 114 6.78 -25.99 -8.70
C HIS A 114 6.00 -25.05 -9.62
N VAL A 115 6.30 -23.76 -9.52
CA VAL A 115 5.73 -22.71 -10.37
C VAL A 115 6.86 -21.92 -10.98
N VAL A 116 6.75 -21.58 -12.26
CA VAL A 116 7.73 -20.75 -12.95
C VAL A 116 7.29 -19.28 -12.86
N CYS A 117 8.23 -18.38 -12.57
CA CYS A 117 7.98 -16.94 -12.53
C CYS A 117 8.96 -16.20 -13.45
N PRO A 118 8.51 -15.13 -14.14
CA PRO A 118 9.39 -14.33 -14.98
C PRO A 118 10.45 -13.64 -14.12
N VAL A 119 11.69 -13.62 -14.60
CA VAL A 119 12.78 -12.84 -13.99
C VAL A 119 12.77 -11.47 -14.66
N LYS A 120 12.64 -10.40 -13.88
CA LYS A 120 12.71 -9.03 -14.40
C LYS A 120 14.16 -8.60 -14.65
N THR A 121 14.36 -7.63 -15.54
CA THR A 121 15.65 -6.96 -15.79
C THR A 121 16.23 -6.39 -14.49
N GLU A 122 17.53 -6.09 -14.46
CA GLU A 122 18.17 -5.52 -13.27
C GLU A 122 17.55 -4.19 -12.83
N VAL A 123 17.67 -3.89 -11.54
CA VAL A 123 17.17 -2.64 -10.95
C VAL A 123 18.03 -1.47 -11.43
N THR A 124 17.38 -0.39 -11.83
CA THR A 124 18.06 0.85 -12.22
C THR A 124 17.92 1.94 -11.15
N HIS A 125 18.86 2.88 -11.19
CA HIS A 125 18.97 3.98 -10.24
C HIS A 125 19.22 5.32 -10.94
N GLY A 126 18.63 5.53 -12.12
CA GLY A 126 18.76 6.76 -12.91
C GLY A 126 18.35 7.99 -12.11
N TYR A 127 17.23 7.89 -11.37
CA TYR A 127 16.75 8.95 -10.48
C TYR A 127 17.80 9.41 -9.45
N VAL A 128 18.70 8.50 -9.00
CA VAL A 128 19.76 8.85 -8.04
C VAL A 128 20.80 9.74 -8.71
N GLN A 129 21.19 9.43 -9.94
CA GLN A 129 22.18 10.21 -10.68
C GLN A 129 21.67 11.64 -10.92
N GLU A 130 20.41 11.78 -11.33
CA GLU A 130 19.76 13.08 -11.51
C GLU A 130 19.71 13.88 -10.19
N LEU A 131 19.28 13.25 -9.11
CA LEU A 131 19.22 13.89 -7.79
C LEU A 131 20.60 14.32 -7.29
N MET A 132 21.63 13.49 -7.53
CA MET A 132 23.00 13.81 -7.16
C MET A 132 23.54 14.99 -7.99
N ALA A 133 23.26 15.04 -9.29
CA ALA A 133 23.65 16.16 -10.14
C ALA A 133 23.00 17.47 -9.68
N VAL A 134 21.69 17.43 -9.36
CA VAL A 134 20.98 18.59 -8.80
C VAL A 134 21.56 19.00 -7.45
N ALA A 135 21.82 18.06 -6.55
CA ALA A 135 22.39 18.35 -5.24
C ALA A 135 23.78 18.99 -5.33
N VAL A 136 24.64 18.51 -6.23
CA VAL A 136 25.95 19.10 -6.52
C VAL A 136 25.80 20.51 -7.09
N GLY A 137 24.90 20.71 -8.05
CA GLY A 137 24.59 22.03 -8.61
C GLY A 137 24.11 23.04 -7.57
N MET A 138 23.27 22.60 -6.61
CA MET A 138 22.80 23.46 -5.51
C MET A 138 23.91 23.86 -4.54
N CYS A 139 24.93 23.01 -4.39
CA CYS A 139 26.09 23.28 -3.53
C CYS A 139 27.00 24.35 -4.11
N GLY A 140 27.19 24.39 -5.44
CA GLY A 140 28.12 25.34 -6.07
C GLY A 140 29.51 25.23 -5.44
N SER A 141 30.04 26.33 -4.92
CA SER A 141 31.33 26.35 -4.19
C SER A 141 31.24 26.04 -2.70
N SER A 142 30.03 25.94 -2.14
CA SER A 142 29.81 25.68 -0.72
C SER A 142 29.64 24.20 -0.43
N THR A 143 29.87 23.81 0.82
CA THR A 143 29.70 22.41 1.22
C THR A 143 28.22 22.06 1.38
N PHE A 144 27.89 20.77 1.22
CA PHE A 144 26.54 20.27 1.46
C PHE A 144 26.03 20.62 2.86
N ARG A 145 26.92 20.57 3.87
CA ARG A 145 26.58 20.86 5.27
C ARG A 145 26.12 22.31 5.44
N GLU A 146 26.83 23.27 4.83
CA GLU A 146 26.49 24.69 4.91
C GLU A 146 25.13 24.97 4.26
N LYS A 147 24.91 24.46 3.05
CA LYS A 147 23.62 24.60 2.35
C LYS A 147 22.46 23.94 3.09
N PHE A 148 22.69 22.75 3.63
CA PHE A 148 21.70 22.04 4.42
C PHE A 148 21.31 22.82 5.68
N GLN A 149 22.30 23.37 6.41
CA GLN A 149 22.02 24.20 7.58
C GLN A 149 21.27 25.49 7.20
N ALA A 150 21.65 26.14 6.10
CA ALA A 150 20.99 27.36 5.63
C ALA A 150 19.53 27.15 5.18
N THR A 151 19.20 25.94 4.71
CA THR A 151 17.87 25.61 4.16
C THR A 151 16.99 24.85 5.17
N ARG A 152 17.50 24.58 6.37
CA ARG A 152 16.81 23.77 7.37
C ARG A 152 15.55 24.47 7.85
N THR A 153 14.40 23.81 7.76
CA THR A 153 13.17 24.37 8.32
C THR A 153 13.03 23.98 9.80
N PRO A 154 12.40 24.82 10.64
CA PRO A 154 12.11 24.44 12.01
C PRO A 154 11.17 23.22 12.03
N PRO A 155 11.34 22.30 13.00
CA PRO A 155 10.48 21.13 13.09
C PRO A 155 9.02 21.56 13.22
N LYS A 156 8.15 20.87 12.46
CA LYS A 156 6.71 21.09 12.58
C LYS A 156 6.25 20.74 14.01
N PRO A 157 5.30 21.49 14.59
CA PRO A 157 4.73 21.15 15.89
C PRO A 157 4.09 19.76 15.82
N ASN A 158 4.13 19.02 16.93
CA ASN A 158 3.49 17.73 17.01
C ASN A 158 1.97 17.91 16.91
N MET A 159 1.27 16.88 16.43
CA MET A 159 -0.19 16.88 16.36
C MET A 159 -0.85 17.15 17.72
N SER A 160 -0.19 16.71 18.80
CA SER A 160 -0.65 16.88 20.18
C SER A 160 -0.38 18.27 20.78
N ASP A 161 0.42 19.12 20.14
CA ASP A 161 0.78 20.44 20.70
C ASP A 161 -0.44 21.38 20.75
N ARG A 162 -1.50 21.08 19.99
CA ARG A 162 -2.77 21.81 20.01
C ARG A 162 -3.75 21.33 21.09
N SER A 163 -3.47 20.18 21.70
CA SER A 163 -4.35 19.58 22.69
C SER A 163 -3.83 19.89 24.09
N GLU A 164 -4.72 20.32 24.97
CA GLU A 164 -4.39 20.41 26.38
C GLU A 164 -4.08 19.01 26.89
N ARG A 165 -2.89 18.84 27.50
CA ARG A 165 -2.44 17.55 28.00
C ARG A 165 -2.90 17.39 29.46
N PRO A 166 -3.83 16.47 29.77
CA PRO A 166 -4.27 16.25 31.14
C PRO A 166 -3.11 15.84 32.02
N SER A 167 -3.23 16.08 33.34
CA SER A 167 -2.17 15.70 34.27
C SER A 167 -2.00 14.18 34.29
N LYS A 168 -0.79 13.72 34.60
CA LYS A 168 -0.52 12.28 34.74
C LYS A 168 -1.43 11.65 35.80
N LYS A 169 -1.81 12.40 36.84
CA LYS A 169 -2.70 11.93 37.91
C LYS A 169 -4.10 11.68 37.37
N ASP A 170 -4.69 12.64 36.67
CA ASP A 170 -6.03 12.50 36.08
C ASP A 170 -6.09 11.35 35.05
N LEU A 171 -5.01 11.14 34.30
CA LEU A 171 -4.88 10.01 33.37
C LEU A 171 -4.77 8.66 34.07
N ILE A 172 -4.19 8.59 35.27
CA ILE A 172 -4.13 7.36 36.07
C ILE A 172 -5.51 7.08 36.68
N ASP A 173 -6.17 8.10 37.22
CA ASP A 173 -7.48 7.98 37.87
C ASP A 173 -8.58 7.58 36.87
N SER A 174 -8.50 8.08 35.63
CA SER A 174 -9.41 7.69 34.53
C SER A 174 -9.03 6.39 33.82
N ARG A 175 -7.91 5.74 34.18
CA ARG A 175 -7.44 4.53 33.49
C ARG A 175 -8.29 3.31 33.85
N VAL A 176 -9.13 2.89 32.91
CA VAL A 176 -9.87 1.62 33.00
C VAL A 176 -9.10 0.50 32.29
N SER A 177 -8.66 -0.52 33.03
CA SER A 177 -8.07 -1.72 32.43
C SER A 177 -9.16 -2.72 32.06
N ARG A 178 -9.10 -3.26 30.83
CA ARG A 178 -9.99 -4.35 30.39
C ARG A 178 -9.83 -5.64 31.23
N PHE A 179 -8.74 -5.76 31.98
CA PHE A 179 -8.45 -6.88 32.87
C PHE A 179 -8.60 -6.52 34.35
N ALA A 180 -9.17 -5.36 34.69
CA ALA A 180 -9.41 -5.02 36.08
C ALA A 180 -10.46 -5.98 36.67
N LYS A 181 -10.09 -6.71 37.73
CA LYS A 181 -11.06 -7.47 38.53
C LYS A 181 -11.96 -6.48 39.27
N ALA A 182 -13.27 -6.73 39.26
CA ALA A 182 -14.21 -5.94 40.04
C ALA A 182 -13.78 -5.95 41.51
N LYS A 183 -13.74 -4.77 42.15
CA LYS A 183 -13.51 -4.70 43.60
C LYS A 183 -14.70 -5.39 44.29
N PRO A 184 -14.46 -6.30 45.25
CA PRO A 184 -15.56 -6.89 46.02
C PRO A 184 -16.32 -5.78 46.73
N GLN A 185 -17.64 -5.77 46.58
CA GLN A 185 -18.53 -4.96 47.41
C GLN A 185 -18.43 -5.49 48.84
N ILE A 186 -17.85 -4.69 49.73
CA ILE A 186 -17.89 -4.98 51.16
C ILE A 186 -19.27 -4.52 51.63
N VAL A 187 -20.09 -5.48 52.06
CA VAL A 187 -21.37 -5.29 52.76
C VAL A 187 -21.07 -4.95 54.23
#